data_AF-A0A962XYD4-F1
#
_entry.id   AF-A0A962XYD4-F1
#
_cell.length_a   1.000
_cell.length_b   1.000
_cell.length_c   1.000
_cell.angle_alpha   90.00
_cell.angle_beta   90.00
_cell.angle_gamma   90.00
#
_symmetry.space_group_name_H-M   'P 1'
#
loop_
_entity.id
_entity.type
_entity.pdbx_description
1 polymer ?
#
loop_
_entity_poly.entity_id
_entity_poly.type
_entity_poly.pdbx_seq_one_letter_code
_entity_poly.pdbx_strand_id
1 'polypeptide(L)'
;MPETAERFGVRDPYDPVQNLRGGMAYLRWLLAYFQGDVRLTLAGYNTGEGAVVRYGDVPPYAETRAYVDRITRAYGQLKHPPVAPVTPPAPLKRPPADSASVPATTLLVATRPRR
;
A
#
# COMPACT_ATOMS: atom_id res chain seq x y z
N MET A 1 -4.48 -12.51 1.09
CA MET A 1 -3.34 -12.22 0.19
C MET A 1 -2.20 -13.21 0.45
N PRO A 2 -2.14 -14.35 -0.28
CA PRO A 2 -1.16 -15.41 -0.02
C PRO A 2 0.30 -14.95 -0.12
N GLU A 3 0.64 -14.14 -1.13
CA GLU A 3 2.00 -13.62 -1.31
C GLU A 3 2.42 -12.70 -0.14
N THR A 4 1.51 -11.86 0.36
CA THR A 4 1.74 -11.05 1.56
C THR A 4 1.93 -11.94 2.79
N ALA A 5 1.11 -12.99 2.95
CA ALA A 5 1.25 -13.93 4.06
C ALA A 5 2.64 -14.58 4.07
N GLU A 6 3.10 -15.08 2.90
CA GLU A 6 4.44 -15.66 2.73
C GLU A 6 5.54 -14.65 3.13
N ARG A 7 5.44 -13.43 2.62
CA ARG A 7 6.40 -12.36 2.92
C ARG A 7 6.47 -12.07 4.42
N PHE A 8 5.34 -11.94 5.09
CA PHE A 8 5.30 -11.60 6.51
C PHE A 8 5.30 -12.83 7.44
N GLY A 9 5.75 -13.99 6.93
CA GLY A 9 6.03 -15.18 7.74
C GLY A 9 4.79 -15.91 8.26
N VAL A 10 3.62 -15.67 7.65
CA VAL A 10 2.36 -16.35 7.99
C VAL A 10 2.25 -17.61 7.14
N ARG A 11 2.46 -18.78 7.77
CA ARG A 11 2.32 -20.09 7.12
C ARG A 11 0.90 -20.61 7.21
N ASP A 12 0.26 -20.38 8.35
CA ASP A 12 -1.14 -20.68 8.57
C ASP A 12 -1.90 -19.38 8.94
N PRO A 13 -2.78 -18.86 8.06
CA PRO A 13 -3.54 -17.65 8.36
C PRO A 13 -4.65 -17.88 9.40
N TYR A 14 -5.00 -19.13 9.71
CA TYR A 14 -5.97 -19.50 10.74
C TYR A 14 -5.32 -19.67 12.13
N ASP A 15 -3.98 -19.75 12.19
CA ASP A 15 -3.25 -19.64 13.44
C ASP A 15 -3.31 -18.16 13.91
N PRO A 16 -3.96 -17.86 15.06
CA PRO A 16 -4.18 -16.49 15.49
C PRO A 16 -2.89 -15.74 15.84
N VAL A 17 -1.87 -16.46 16.31
CA VAL A 17 -0.58 -15.86 16.70
C VAL A 17 0.20 -15.46 15.46
N GLN A 18 0.24 -16.33 14.45
CA GLN A 18 0.86 -16.04 13.16
C GLN A 18 0.12 -14.91 12.44
N ASN A 19 -1.21 -14.96 12.40
CA ASN A 19 -2.03 -13.94 11.77
C ASN A 19 -1.78 -12.55 12.38
N LEU A 20 -1.80 -12.45 13.72
CA LEU A 20 -1.56 -11.20 14.42
C LEU A 20 -0.13 -10.69 14.18
N ARG A 21 0.89 -11.54 14.31
CA ARG A 21 2.28 -11.14 14.11
C ARG A 21 2.54 -10.67 12.68
N GLY A 22 2.10 -11.43 11.69
CA GLY A 22 2.29 -11.10 10.28
C GLY A 22 1.50 -9.87 9.85
N GLY A 23 0.24 -9.75 10.29
CA GLY A 23 -0.59 -8.57 10.03
C GLY A 23 0.02 -7.29 10.62
N MET A 24 0.45 -7.33 11.87
CA MET A 24 1.09 -6.17 12.51
C MET A 24 2.44 -5.81 11.88
N ALA A 25 3.24 -6.81 11.49
CA ALA A 25 4.49 -6.58 10.77
C ALA A 25 4.22 -5.92 9.40
N TYR A 26 3.20 -6.38 8.68
CA TYR A 26 2.80 -5.79 7.40
C TYR A 26 2.31 -4.36 7.57
N LEU A 27 1.43 -4.10 8.54
CA LEU A 27 0.91 -2.76 8.82
C LEU A 27 2.04 -1.78 9.16
N ARG A 28 2.96 -2.17 10.04
CA ARG A 28 4.14 -1.35 10.39
C ARG A 28 5.00 -1.07 9.17
N TRP A 29 5.20 -2.07 8.31
CA TRP A 29 5.96 -1.90 7.08
C TRP A 29 5.28 -0.91 6.12
N LEU A 30 3.97 -1.02 5.91
CA LEU A 30 3.20 -0.09 5.08
C LEU A 30 3.27 1.35 5.60
N LEU A 31 3.20 1.54 6.92
CA LEU A 31 3.35 2.87 7.53
C LEU A 31 4.71 3.48 7.22
N ALA A 32 5.80 2.71 7.27
CA ALA A 32 7.12 3.21 6.86
C ALA A 32 7.18 3.46 5.34
N TYR A 33 6.65 2.53 4.54
CA TYR A 33 6.71 2.58 3.08
C TYR A 33 5.95 3.78 2.49
N PHE A 34 4.74 4.06 2.99
CA PHE A 34 3.94 5.22 2.62
C PHE A 34 4.20 6.46 3.50
N GLN A 35 5.35 6.48 4.20
CA GLN A 35 5.84 7.62 4.97
C GLN A 35 4.82 8.14 6.00
N GLY A 36 4.01 7.26 6.57
CA GLY A 36 2.97 7.56 7.56
C GLY A 36 1.67 8.08 6.97
N ASP A 37 1.46 8.07 5.65
CA ASP A 37 0.13 8.32 5.07
C ASP A 37 -0.82 7.18 5.42
N VAL A 38 -1.78 7.46 6.30
CA VAL A 38 -2.71 6.45 6.82
C VAL A 38 -3.66 5.96 5.72
N ARG A 39 -4.04 6.81 4.76
CA ARG A 39 -4.97 6.41 3.69
C ARG A 39 -4.30 5.39 2.77
N LEU A 40 -3.07 5.66 2.33
CA LEU A 40 -2.31 4.75 1.47
C LEU A 40 -1.93 3.46 2.22
N THR A 41 -1.58 3.57 3.50
CA THR A 41 -1.32 2.42 4.37
C THR A 41 -2.53 1.49 4.44
N LEU A 42 -3.72 2.03 4.75
CA LEU A 42 -4.95 1.22 4.85
C LEU A 42 -5.37 0.62 3.52
N ALA A 43 -5.20 1.36 2.42
CA ALA A 43 -5.43 0.84 1.07
C ALA A 43 -4.50 -0.35 0.77
N GLY A 44 -3.21 -0.20 1.07
CA GLY A 44 -2.21 -1.27 0.92
C GLY A 44 -2.52 -2.47 1.80
N TYR A 45 -2.97 -2.24 3.04
CA TYR A 45 -3.33 -3.34 3.95
C TYR A 45 -4.54 -4.15 3.47
N ASN A 46 -5.51 -3.50 2.81
CA ASN A 46 -6.72 -4.14 2.30
C ASN A 46 -6.51 -4.83 0.95
N THR A 47 -5.79 -4.22 0.01
CA THR A 47 -5.69 -4.70 -1.38
C THR A 47 -4.28 -5.10 -1.84
N GLY A 48 -3.28 -4.88 -0.98
CA GLY A 48 -1.87 -5.03 -1.31
C GLY A 48 -1.25 -3.72 -1.76
N GLU A 49 0.00 -3.45 -1.36
CA GLU A 49 0.71 -2.23 -1.73
C GLU A 49 0.94 -2.10 -3.23
N GLY A 50 1.04 -3.21 -3.95
CA GLY A 50 1.29 -3.21 -5.39
C GLY A 50 0.18 -2.50 -6.17
N ALA A 51 -1.07 -2.60 -5.71
CA ALA A 51 -2.18 -1.86 -6.29
C ALA A 51 -2.04 -0.35 -6.02
N VAL A 52 -1.74 0.05 -4.79
CA VAL A 52 -1.52 1.46 -4.43
C VAL A 52 -0.38 2.06 -5.24
N VAL A 53 0.74 1.33 -5.38
CA VAL A 53 1.89 1.76 -6.20
C VAL A 53 1.50 1.91 -7.67
N ARG A 54 0.71 0.98 -8.22
CA ARG A 54 0.23 1.05 -9.60
C ARG A 54 -0.64 2.26 -9.86
N TYR A 55 -1.54 2.61 -8.93
CA TYR A 55 -2.46 3.74 -9.08
C TYR A 55 -1.88 5.08 -8.64
N GLY A 56 -0.84 5.07 -7.78
CA GLY A 56 -0.28 6.28 -7.18
C GLY A 56 -1.15 6.92 -6.08
N ASP A 57 -2.28 6.31 -5.74
CA ASP A 57 -3.24 6.74 -4.71
C ASP A 57 -4.08 5.52 -4.26
N VAL A 58 -5.08 5.73 -3.42
CA VAL A 58 -6.11 4.74 -3.07
C VAL A 58 -6.77 4.21 -4.35
N PRO A 59 -6.67 2.89 -4.66
CA PRO A 59 -7.22 2.31 -5.87
C PRO A 59 -8.74 2.56 -6.01
N PRO A 60 -9.28 2.60 -7.25
CA PRO A 60 -10.69 2.86 -7.50
C PRO A 60 -11.60 1.65 -7.21
N TYR A 61 -11.25 0.83 -6.22
CA TYR A 61 -12.05 -0.30 -5.76
C TYR A 61 -13.04 0.18 -4.70
N ALA A 62 -14.33 -0.04 -4.95
CA ALA A 62 -15.39 0.43 -4.06
C ALA A 62 -15.20 -0.08 -2.62
N GLU A 63 -14.82 -1.35 -2.46
CA GLU A 63 -14.52 -1.95 -1.16
C GLU A 63 -13.35 -1.25 -0.45
N THR A 64 -12.23 -1.04 -1.16
CA THR A 64 -11.03 -0.41 -0.58
C THR A 64 -11.30 1.03 -0.15
N ARG A 65 -12.03 1.82 -0.95
CA ARG A 65 -12.42 3.18 -0.57
C ARG A 65 -13.30 3.18 0.68
N ALA A 66 -14.32 2.32 0.72
CA ALA A 66 -15.18 2.17 1.89
C ALA A 66 -14.42 1.71 3.14
N TYR A 67 -13.41 0.85 2.98
CA TYR A 67 -12.53 0.40 4.06
C TYR A 67 -11.69 1.55 4.63
N VAL A 68 -11.03 2.32 3.76
CA VAL A 68 -10.22 3.49 4.16
C VAL A 68 -11.09 4.52 4.87
N ASP A 69 -12.26 4.85 4.30
CA ASP A 69 -13.17 5.84 4.89
C ASP A 69 -13.67 5.42 6.27
N ARG A 70 -14.02 4.14 6.43
CA ARG A 70 -14.51 3.61 7.72
C ARG A 70 -13.46 3.74 8.82
N ILE A 71 -12.23 3.32 8.54
CA ILE A 71 -11.17 3.27 9.56
C ILE A 71 -10.63 4.67 9.83
N THR A 72 -10.47 5.52 8.82
CA THR A 72 -9.99 6.90 9.05
C THR A 72 -10.97 7.72 9.89
N ARG A 73 -12.29 7.52 9.73
CA ARG A 73 -13.31 8.11 10.61
C ARG A 73 -13.18 7.68 12.07
N ALA A 74 -12.83 6.42 12.32
CA ALA A 74 -12.65 5.90 13.67
C ALA A 74 -11.30 6.29 14.29
N TYR A 75 -10.23 6.31 13.48
CA TYR A 75 -8.87 6.57 13.93
C TYR A 75 -8.58 8.07 14.13
N GLY A 76 -9.22 8.94 13.35
CA GLY A 76 -9.17 10.40 13.53
C GLY A 76 -7.87 11.08 13.10
N GLN A 77 -6.85 10.34 12.68
CA GLN A 77 -5.58 10.88 12.19
C GLN A 77 -5.29 10.37 10.77
N LEU A 78 -4.95 11.28 9.85
CA LEU A 78 -4.56 10.91 8.48
C LEU A 78 -3.04 10.72 8.32
N LYS A 79 -2.27 11.16 9.32
CA LYS A 79 -0.82 11.00 9.36
C LYS A 79 -0.42 10.28 10.63
N HIS A 80 0.33 9.19 10.48
CA HIS A 80 0.98 8.51 11.58
C HIS A 80 2.38 9.12 11.82
N PRO A 81 2.85 9.23 13.06
CA PRO A 81 4.23 9.62 13.36
C PRO A 81 5.24 8.77 12.57
N PRO A 82 6.43 9.31 12.25
CA PRO A 82 7.45 8.58 11.52
C PRO A 82 7.75 7.22 12.17
N VAL A 83 7.68 6.17 11.36
CA VAL A 83 8.08 4.82 11.74
C VAL A 83 9.46 4.57 11.17
N ALA A 84 10.38 4.05 11.99
CA ALA A 84 11.72 3.72 11.53
C ALA A 84 11.66 2.82 10.27
N PRO A 85 12.53 3.06 9.26
CA PRO A 85 12.57 2.25 8.06
C PRO A 85 12.72 0.78 8.45
N VAL A 86 11.81 -0.04 7.95
CA VAL A 86 11.87 -1.49 8.10
C VAL A 86 12.20 -2.08 6.75
N THR A 87 13.25 -2.89 6.72
CA THR A 87 13.55 -3.70 5.54
C THR A 87 12.33 -4.59 5.26
N PRO A 88 11.75 -4.52 4.05
CA PRO A 88 10.66 -5.41 3.69
C PRO A 88 11.13 -6.86 3.82
N PRO A 89 10.25 -7.82 4.19
CA PRO A 89 10.49 -9.20 3.80
C PRO A 89 10.63 -9.33 2.27
N ALA A 90 11.03 -10.51 1.79
CA ALA A 90 11.30 -10.79 0.38
C ALA A 90 10.37 -10.03 -0.60
N PRO A 91 10.89 -9.51 -1.72
CA PRO A 91 10.09 -8.72 -2.66
C PRO A 91 8.88 -9.53 -3.17
N LEU A 92 7.80 -8.83 -3.52
CA LEU A 92 6.67 -9.45 -4.22
C LEU A 92 7.21 -10.21 -5.43
N LYS A 93 6.80 -11.48 -5.59
CA LYS A 93 7.08 -12.22 -6.82
C LYS A 93 6.46 -11.41 -7.94
N ARG A 94 7.29 -10.91 -8.87
CA ARG A 94 6.76 -10.10 -9.97
C ARG A 94 5.70 -10.93 -10.72
N PRO A 95 4.54 -10.36 -11.09
CA PRO A 95 3.74 -10.97 -12.12
C PRO A 95 4.58 -11.12 -13.40
N PRO A 96 4.31 -12.14 -14.25
CA PRO A 96 4.97 -12.25 -15.56
C PRO A 96 4.84 -10.92 -16.32
N ALA A 97 5.91 -10.56 -17.04
CA ALA A 97 6.17 -9.21 -17.54
C ALA A 97 5.24 -8.69 -18.65
N ASP A 98 4.10 -9.34 -18.93
CA ASP A 98 3.26 -9.07 -20.10
C ASP A 98 2.03 -8.19 -19.81
N SER A 99 1.98 -7.44 -18.72
CA SER A 99 0.80 -6.61 -18.40
C SER A 99 1.12 -5.31 -17.68
N ALA A 100 1.98 -4.46 -18.26
CA ALA A 100 1.94 -3.01 -18.03
C ALA A 100 2.89 -2.27 -18.99
N SER A 101 2.45 -2.06 -20.22
CA SER A 101 2.90 -0.87 -20.96
C SER A 101 2.12 0.32 -20.38
N VAL A 102 2.78 1.15 -19.58
CA VAL A 102 2.28 2.48 -19.25
C VAL A 102 3.11 3.45 -20.09
N PRO A 103 2.53 4.22 -21.03
CA PRO A 103 3.30 5.21 -21.74
C PRO A 103 3.70 6.29 -20.73
N ALA A 104 4.98 6.69 -20.76
CA ALA A 104 5.46 7.85 -20.04
C ALA A 104 4.66 9.08 -20.52
N THR A 105 3.72 9.56 -19.72
CA THR A 105 3.12 10.89 -19.93
C THR A 105 4.18 11.92 -19.58
N THR A 106 4.94 12.33 -20.61
CA THR A 106 5.81 13.51 -20.60
C THR A 106 4.98 14.73 -20.22
N LEU A 107 5.26 15.26 -19.03
CA LEU A 107 4.80 16.58 -18.60
C LEU A 107 5.58 17.65 -19.38
N LEU A 108 5.09 18.03 -20.55
CA LEU A 108 5.61 19.19 -21.28
C LEU A 108 5.01 20.45 -20.64
N VAL A 109 5.80 21.10 -19.78
CA VAL A 109 5.50 22.44 -19.24
C VAL A 109 5.49 23.43 -20.41
N ALA A 110 4.30 23.94 -20.73
CA ALA A 110 4.11 25.03 -21.67
C ALA A 110 4.39 26.38 -20.99
N THR A 111 5.55 26.97 -21.26
CA THR A 111 5.77 28.40 -21.00
C THR A 111 5.30 29.21 -22.21
N ARG A 112 4.14 29.86 -22.11
CA ARG A 112 3.78 30.99 -22.98
C ARG A 112 4.16 32.30 -22.27
N PRO A 113 4.86 33.24 -22.92
CA PRO A 113 4.87 34.62 -22.45
C PRO A 113 3.60 35.33 -22.92
N ARG A 114 3.02 36.14 -22.02
CA ARG A 114 1.99 37.14 -22.35
C ARG A 114 2.65 38.30 -23.11
N ARG A 115 1.81 38.95 -23.92
CA ARG A 115 1.99 40.13 -24.78
C ARG A 115 3.05 41.13 -24.34
#